data_AF-A0A1H5ZG99-F1
#
_entry.id   AF-A0A1H5ZG99-F1
#
_cell.length_a   1.000
_cell.length_b   1.000
_cell.length_c   1.000
_cell.angle_alpha   90.00
_cell.angle_beta   90.00
_cell.angle_gamma   90.00
#
_symmetry.space_group_name_H-M   'P 1'
#
loop_
_entity.id
_entity.type
_entity.pdbx_description
1 polymer ?
#
loop_
_entity_poly.entity_id
_entity_poly.type
_entity_poly.pdbx_seq_one_letter_code
_entity_poly.pdbx_strand_id
1 'polypeptide(L)'
;MTTKKQIKWLLQQLADRNGDLSVVGPFVVVKPLRHVIRTISVDRTSSADYPQFFWSIGHSFNPFTSLQGICLEQFYLERGAPSQWSQPGMADAFIEAAEQRILPMLRKVVNIADILRVEGERSHEFNSTLQYAPYQMHFHAANGQLGEAVAVLNAIKSGHWSRTTGRRRDFEYATDRLGPLLLAEDRDGIAALLHRWERDFVEWGGLEAIYESTPFPIELQPPA
;
A
#
# COMPACT_ATOMS: atom_id res chain seq x y z
N MET A 1 -11.80 -8.21 24.34
CA MET A 1 -11.27 -7.45 23.18
C MET A 1 -10.48 -8.42 22.31
N THR A 2 -10.62 -8.37 20.97
CA THR A 2 -9.77 -9.17 20.07
C THR A 2 -8.29 -8.99 20.44
N THR A 3 -7.60 -10.10 20.66
CA THR A 3 -6.20 -10.06 21.10
C THR A 3 -5.25 -10.09 19.90
N LYS A 4 -4.06 -9.48 20.06
CA LYS A 4 -2.97 -9.61 19.08
C LYS A 4 -2.63 -11.07 18.78
N LYS A 5 -2.80 -11.95 19.78
CA LYS A 5 -2.58 -13.40 19.65
C LYS A 5 -3.59 -14.06 18.71
N GLN A 6 -4.88 -13.72 18.82
CA GLN A 6 -5.93 -14.22 17.92
C GLN A 6 -5.69 -13.78 16.47
N ILE A 7 -5.38 -12.49 16.28
CA ILE A 7 -5.07 -11.95 14.94
C ILE A 7 -3.86 -12.66 14.35
N LYS A 8 -2.75 -12.74 15.09
CA LYS A 8 -1.53 -13.41 14.62
C LYS A 8 -1.79 -14.87 14.28
N TRP A 9 -2.55 -15.60 15.11
CA TRP A 9 -2.90 -17.00 14.86
C TRP A 9 -3.69 -17.14 13.56
N LEU A 10 -4.73 -16.34 13.34
CA LEU A 10 -5.57 -16.42 12.14
C LEU A 10 -4.76 -16.12 10.87
N LEU A 11 -3.93 -15.08 10.92
CA LEU A 11 -3.06 -14.69 9.81
C LEU A 11 -1.96 -15.73 9.53
N GLN A 12 -1.44 -16.40 10.56
CA GLN A 12 -0.48 -17.49 10.39
C GLN A 12 -1.12 -18.68 9.67
N GLN A 13 -2.37 -19.05 9.99
CA GLN A 13 -3.08 -20.12 9.27
C GLN A 13 -3.21 -19.82 7.78
N LEU A 14 -3.51 -18.57 7.42
CA LEU A 14 -3.56 -18.15 6.01
C LEU A 14 -2.17 -18.25 5.35
N ALA A 15 -1.12 -17.80 6.04
CA ALA A 15 0.25 -17.83 5.52
C ALA A 15 0.80 -19.26 5.37
N ASP A 16 0.51 -20.17 6.31
CA ASP A 16 0.97 -21.56 6.27
C ASP A 16 0.41 -22.32 5.05
N ARG A 17 -0.74 -21.88 4.54
CA ARG A 17 -1.38 -22.44 3.33
C ARG A 17 -0.89 -21.81 2.02
N ASN A 18 -0.22 -20.66 2.10
CA ASN A 18 0.16 -19.85 0.94
C ASN A 18 1.63 -19.44 1.04
N GLY A 19 2.51 -20.16 0.33
CA GLY A 19 3.97 -19.97 0.41
C GLY A 19 4.47 -18.59 -0.02
N ASP A 20 3.65 -17.81 -0.73
CA ASP A 20 3.91 -16.44 -1.15
C ASP A 20 3.50 -15.38 -0.09
N LEU A 21 3.08 -15.79 1.10
CA LEU A 21 2.69 -14.87 2.17
C LEU A 21 3.75 -14.79 3.28
N SER A 22 3.81 -13.65 3.97
CA SER A 22 4.58 -13.45 5.20
C SER A 22 3.77 -12.68 6.22
N VAL A 23 3.77 -13.14 7.47
CA VAL A 23 3.09 -12.46 8.59
C VAL A 23 4.00 -11.38 9.16
N VAL A 24 3.51 -10.14 9.20
CA VAL A 24 4.22 -8.97 9.73
C VAL A 24 3.29 -8.22 10.69
N GLY A 25 3.47 -8.40 12.00
CA GLY A 25 2.58 -7.80 13.00
C GLY A 25 1.11 -8.26 12.82
N PRO A 26 0.14 -7.35 12.70
CA PRO A 26 -1.27 -7.68 12.41
C PRO A 26 -1.57 -7.75 10.90
N PHE A 27 -0.55 -7.92 10.05
CA PHE A 27 -0.69 -8.00 8.60
C PHE A 27 -0.16 -9.33 8.06
N VAL A 28 -0.71 -9.73 6.92
CA VAL A 28 -0.06 -10.63 5.97
C VAL A 28 0.31 -9.82 4.76
N VAL A 29 1.57 -9.94 4.32
CA VAL A 29 2.12 -9.25 3.15
C VAL A 29 2.34 -10.27 2.03
N VAL A 30 1.93 -9.93 0.81
CA VAL A 30 2.17 -10.77 -0.39
C VAL A 30 3.58 -10.52 -0.92
N LYS A 31 4.36 -11.59 -1.05
CA LYS A 31 5.74 -11.58 -1.56
C LYS A 31 5.80 -11.65 -3.09
N PRO A 32 6.91 -11.19 -3.70
CA PRO A 32 7.94 -10.35 -3.09
C PRO A 32 7.44 -8.91 -2.90
N LEU A 33 7.99 -8.20 -1.92
CA LEU A 33 7.84 -6.75 -1.79
C LEU A 33 8.83 -6.07 -2.74
N ARG A 34 8.32 -5.22 -3.62
CA ARG A 34 9.12 -4.36 -4.52
C ARG A 34 8.62 -2.92 -4.34
N HIS A 35 8.27 -2.26 -5.45
CA HIS A 35 7.60 -0.95 -5.49
C HIS A 35 6.18 -0.95 -4.92
N VAL A 36 5.52 -2.12 -4.88
CA VAL A 36 4.13 -2.28 -4.48
C VAL A 36 4.03 -3.14 -3.23
N ILE A 37 3.26 -2.66 -2.25
CA ILE A 37 2.87 -3.45 -1.09
C ILE A 37 1.41 -3.89 -1.22
N ARG A 38 1.14 -5.15 -0.85
CA ARG A 38 -0.21 -5.73 -0.81
C ARG A 38 -0.38 -6.44 0.51
N THR A 39 -1.43 -6.11 1.24
CA THR A 39 -1.65 -6.70 2.56
C THR A 39 -3.08 -7.14 2.78
N ILE A 40 -3.22 -8.11 3.67
CA ILE A 40 -4.47 -8.43 4.37
C ILE A 40 -4.24 -8.15 5.85
N SER A 41 -5.19 -7.52 6.52
CA SER A 41 -5.12 -7.26 7.96
C SER A 41 -6.42 -7.58 8.66
N VAL A 42 -6.32 -7.75 9.98
CA VAL A 42 -7.47 -7.92 10.87
C VAL A 42 -7.37 -6.88 11.97
N ASP A 43 -8.37 -6.01 12.05
CA ASP A 43 -8.46 -5.01 13.11
C ASP A 43 -9.46 -5.41 14.19
N ARG A 44 -9.23 -4.81 15.35
CA ARG A 44 -10.11 -4.91 16.52
C ARG A 44 -11.27 -3.93 16.37
N THR A 45 -12.43 -4.33 16.88
CA THR A 45 -13.55 -3.41 17.10
C THR A 45 -13.74 -3.15 18.60
N SER A 46 -14.71 -2.30 18.93
CA SER A 46 -15.20 -2.15 20.30
C SER A 46 -15.82 -3.45 20.84
N SER A 47 -16.24 -4.37 19.96
CA SER A 47 -16.71 -5.71 20.32
C SER A 47 -15.54 -6.70 20.36
N ALA A 48 -15.44 -7.43 21.47
CA ALA A 48 -14.41 -8.45 21.65
C ALA A 48 -14.52 -9.61 20.66
N ASP A 49 -15.72 -9.84 20.15
CA ASP A 49 -16.07 -11.02 19.37
C ASP A 49 -16.18 -10.74 17.87
N TYR A 50 -16.08 -9.46 17.47
CA TYR A 50 -16.29 -9.04 16.09
C TYR A 50 -14.99 -8.50 15.48
N PRO A 51 -14.27 -9.30 14.67
CA PRO A 51 -13.15 -8.81 13.88
C PRO A 51 -13.62 -8.00 12.67
N GLN A 52 -12.78 -7.09 12.19
CA GLN A 52 -12.92 -6.50 10.85
C GLN A 52 -11.76 -6.95 9.98
N PHE A 53 -12.06 -7.31 8.74
CA PHE A 53 -11.09 -7.80 7.77
C PHE A 53 -10.88 -6.75 6.70
N PHE A 54 -9.61 -6.50 6.38
CA PHE A 54 -9.23 -5.52 5.39
C PHE A 54 -8.23 -6.09 4.41
N TRP A 55 -8.27 -5.57 3.20
CA TRP A 55 -7.17 -5.66 2.26
C TRP A 55 -6.65 -4.27 1.95
N SER A 56 -5.39 -4.16 1.54
CA SER A 56 -4.85 -2.91 1.07
C SER A 56 -3.81 -3.11 -0.02
N ILE A 57 -3.67 -2.07 -0.83
CA ILE A 57 -2.59 -1.93 -1.80
C ILE A 57 -1.94 -0.58 -1.53
N GLY A 58 -0.63 -0.50 -1.68
CA GLY A 58 0.07 0.77 -1.67
C GLY A 58 1.40 0.69 -2.40
N HIS A 59 2.19 1.73 -2.23
CA HIS A 59 3.50 1.82 -2.84
C HIS A 59 4.57 2.12 -1.78
N SER A 60 5.74 1.49 -1.90
CA SER A 60 6.83 1.55 -0.90
C SER A 60 7.71 2.80 -1.02
N PHE A 61 7.60 3.52 -2.14
CA PHE A 61 8.40 4.72 -2.44
C PHE A 61 7.68 6.01 -2.02
N ASN A 62 7.25 6.09 -0.76
CA ASN A 62 6.73 7.32 -0.17
C ASN A 62 7.27 7.47 1.27
N PRO A 63 7.68 8.68 1.68
CA PRO A 63 8.22 8.94 3.02
C PRO A 63 7.27 8.59 4.19
N PHE A 64 5.96 8.50 3.93
CA PHE A 64 4.95 8.20 4.94
C PHE A 64 4.20 6.89 4.66
N THR A 65 4.83 5.96 3.95
CA THR A 65 4.23 4.67 3.64
C THR A 65 3.91 3.89 4.90
N SER A 66 2.81 3.14 4.87
CA SER A 66 2.42 2.22 5.94
C SER A 66 2.08 0.84 5.40
N LEU A 67 2.07 -0.18 6.27
CA LEU A 67 1.59 -1.52 5.95
C LEU A 67 0.08 -1.57 5.61
N GLN A 68 -0.65 -0.48 5.86
CA GLN A 68 -2.06 -0.31 5.48
C GLN A 68 -2.22 0.22 4.04
N GLY A 69 -1.12 0.34 3.28
CA GLY A 69 -1.14 0.84 1.93
C GLY A 69 -1.62 2.29 1.83
N ILE A 70 -2.28 2.62 0.73
CA ILE A 70 -2.90 3.95 0.56
C ILE A 70 -4.26 4.03 1.24
N CYS A 71 -4.98 2.90 1.34
CA CYS A 71 -6.32 2.84 1.92
C CYS A 71 -6.61 1.40 2.38
N LEU A 72 -7.32 1.28 3.50
CA LEU A 72 -7.85 0.02 3.99
C LEU A 72 -9.24 -0.23 3.41
N GLU A 73 -9.36 -1.28 2.61
CA GLU A 73 -10.62 -1.71 2.02
C GLU A 73 -11.20 -2.85 2.83
N GLN A 74 -12.37 -2.61 3.42
CA GLN A 74 -13.04 -3.64 4.20
C GLN A 74 -13.62 -4.70 3.26
N PHE A 75 -13.44 -5.97 3.62
CA PHE A 75 -14.17 -7.07 2.98
C PHE A 75 -14.96 -7.87 3.99
N TYR A 76 -16.06 -8.45 3.53
CA TYR A 76 -16.98 -9.22 4.36
C TYR A 76 -16.90 -10.69 3.98
N LEU A 77 -17.19 -11.57 4.95
CA LEU A 77 -17.36 -12.99 4.68
C LEU A 77 -18.69 -13.23 3.95
N GLU A 78 -18.82 -14.41 3.35
CA GLU A 78 -20.06 -14.87 2.71
C GLU A 78 -21.27 -14.68 3.64
N ARG A 79 -22.42 -14.33 3.06
CA ARG A 79 -23.64 -14.09 3.86
C ARG A 79 -24.04 -15.38 4.59
N GLY A 80 -24.11 -15.30 5.91
CA GLY A 80 -24.46 -16.44 6.77
C GLY A 80 -23.27 -17.28 7.21
N ALA A 81 -22.06 -16.98 6.74
CA ALA A 81 -20.84 -17.61 7.24
C ALA A 81 -20.53 -17.19 8.68
N PRO A 82 -19.85 -18.05 9.47
CA PRO A 82 -19.33 -17.69 10.78
C PRO A 82 -18.39 -16.48 10.69
N SER A 83 -18.71 -15.40 11.40
CA SER A 83 -18.00 -14.11 11.34
C SER A 83 -17.54 -13.58 12.70
N GLN A 84 -17.86 -14.29 13.78
CA GLN A 84 -17.45 -13.93 15.15
C GLN A 84 -16.36 -14.87 15.66
N TRP A 85 -15.45 -14.39 16.51
CA TRP A 85 -14.38 -15.22 17.09
C TRP A 85 -14.92 -16.45 17.85
N SER A 86 -16.07 -16.30 18.49
CA SER A 86 -16.74 -17.36 19.26
C SER A 86 -17.43 -18.41 18.38
N GLN A 87 -17.68 -18.11 17.10
CA GLN A 87 -18.38 -19.02 16.20
C GLN A 87 -17.43 -20.07 15.62
N PRO A 88 -17.74 -21.38 15.76
CA PRO A 88 -16.98 -22.44 15.11
C PRO A 88 -16.91 -22.22 13.60
N GLY A 89 -15.73 -22.43 13.00
CA GLY A 89 -15.51 -22.28 11.56
C GLY A 89 -15.26 -20.85 11.07
N MET A 90 -15.20 -19.84 11.95
CA MET A 90 -14.89 -18.45 11.52
C MET A 90 -13.53 -18.34 10.84
N ALA A 91 -12.52 -19.06 11.35
CA ALA A 91 -11.19 -19.06 10.74
C ALA A 91 -11.22 -19.62 9.30
N ASP A 92 -11.93 -20.73 9.09
CA ASP A 92 -12.07 -21.34 7.76
C ASP A 92 -12.82 -20.41 6.81
N ALA A 93 -13.90 -19.77 7.28
CA ALA A 93 -14.65 -18.80 6.48
C ALA A 93 -13.81 -17.58 6.08
N PHE A 94 -12.95 -17.08 6.99
CA PHE A 94 -11.98 -16.02 6.68
C PHE A 94 -10.96 -16.47 5.65
N ILE A 95 -10.34 -17.64 5.85
CA ILE A 95 -9.32 -18.18 4.94
C ILE A 95 -9.92 -18.40 3.55
N GLU A 96 -11.12 -18.97 3.47
CA GLU A 96 -11.84 -19.19 2.22
C GLU A 96 -12.10 -17.86 1.49
N ALA A 97 -12.64 -16.87 2.19
CA ALA A 97 -12.87 -15.54 1.64
C ALA A 97 -11.56 -14.88 1.13
N ALA A 98 -10.47 -15.01 1.89
CA ALA A 98 -9.16 -14.49 1.52
C ALA A 98 -8.60 -15.21 0.28
N GLU A 99 -8.60 -16.54 0.26
CA GLU A 99 -8.04 -17.37 -0.81
C GLU A 99 -8.82 -17.26 -2.11
N GLN A 100 -10.15 -17.21 -2.05
CA GLN A 100 -11.00 -17.23 -3.25
C GLN A 100 -11.21 -15.84 -3.87
N ARG A 101 -11.23 -14.76 -3.08
CA ARG A 101 -11.59 -13.43 -3.58
C ARG A 101 -10.47 -12.40 -3.47
N ILE A 102 -9.80 -12.34 -2.32
CA ILE A 102 -8.88 -11.25 -2.02
C ILE A 102 -7.48 -11.51 -2.60
N LEU A 103 -6.89 -12.66 -2.28
CA LEU A 103 -5.55 -13.02 -2.74
C LEU A 103 -5.41 -13.06 -4.28
N PRO A 104 -6.38 -13.60 -5.05
CA PRO A 104 -6.29 -13.57 -6.52
C PRO A 104 -6.26 -12.15 -7.08
N MET A 105 -6.96 -11.20 -6.45
CA MET A 105 -6.93 -9.79 -6.83
C MET A 105 -5.59 -9.15 -6.44
N LEU A 106 -5.14 -9.32 -5.19
CA LEU A 106 -3.86 -8.76 -4.73
C LEU A 106 -2.67 -9.27 -5.55
N ARG A 107 -2.64 -10.56 -5.91
CA ARG A 107 -1.57 -11.19 -6.69
C ARG A 107 -1.45 -10.63 -8.11
N LYS A 108 -2.52 -10.08 -8.69
CA LYS A 108 -2.48 -9.43 -10.01
C LYS A 108 -1.78 -8.06 -9.99
N VAL A 109 -1.56 -7.49 -8.80
CA VAL A 109 -0.97 -6.17 -8.65
C VAL A 109 0.53 -6.33 -8.44
N VAL A 110 1.31 -6.22 -9.51
CA VAL A 110 2.74 -6.56 -9.48
C VAL A 110 3.60 -5.32 -9.61
N ASN A 111 3.11 -4.29 -10.30
CA ASN A 111 3.84 -3.05 -10.57
C ASN A 111 2.99 -1.80 -10.29
N ILE A 112 3.62 -0.64 -10.41
CA ILE A 112 3.01 0.68 -10.16
C ILE A 112 1.77 0.91 -11.02
N ALA A 113 1.81 0.50 -12.30
CA ALA A 113 0.68 0.67 -13.21
C ALA A 113 -0.52 -0.21 -12.84
N ASP A 114 -0.29 -1.36 -12.22
CA ASP A 114 -1.37 -2.25 -11.77
C ASP A 114 -2.16 -1.65 -10.62
N ILE A 115 -1.53 -0.85 -9.73
CA ILE A 115 -2.22 -0.13 -8.65
C ILE A 115 -3.34 0.75 -9.21
N LEU A 116 -3.08 1.40 -10.35
CA LEU A 116 -4.03 2.29 -11.02
C LEU A 116 -5.18 1.51 -11.68
N ARG A 117 -5.01 0.20 -11.91
CA ARG A 117 -5.92 -0.67 -12.67
C ARG A 117 -6.64 -1.73 -11.83
N VAL A 118 -6.54 -1.70 -10.50
CA VAL A 118 -7.13 -2.73 -9.62
C VAL A 118 -8.64 -2.87 -9.87
N GLU A 119 -9.15 -3.85 -10.58
CA GLU A 119 -10.61 -3.95 -10.77
C GLU A 119 -11.30 -4.61 -9.55
N GLY A 120 -12.58 -4.25 -9.30
CA GLY A 120 -13.40 -4.87 -8.24
C GLY A 120 -14.10 -3.88 -7.30
N GLU A 121 -14.64 -4.40 -6.19
CA GLU A 121 -15.26 -3.63 -5.11
C GLU A 121 -14.20 -2.77 -4.40
N ARG A 122 -14.07 -1.52 -4.84
CA ARG A 122 -13.22 -0.49 -4.22
C ARG A 122 -14.09 0.66 -3.74
N SER A 123 -13.78 1.17 -2.55
CA SER A 123 -14.48 2.30 -1.95
C SER A 123 -14.25 3.61 -2.72
N HIS A 124 -15.08 4.62 -2.42
CA HIS A 124 -14.84 5.98 -2.91
C HIS A 124 -13.53 6.52 -2.33
N GLU A 125 -13.20 6.16 -1.10
CA GLU A 125 -12.02 6.56 -0.37
C GLU A 125 -10.74 6.05 -1.03
N PHE A 126 -10.73 4.81 -1.55
CA PHE A 126 -9.63 4.28 -2.35
C PHE A 126 -9.38 5.15 -3.58
N ASN A 127 -10.45 5.43 -4.33
CA ASN A 127 -10.36 6.23 -5.55
C ASN A 127 -9.93 7.67 -5.27
N SER A 128 -10.46 8.27 -4.21
CA SER A 128 -10.06 9.62 -3.75
C SER A 128 -8.59 9.65 -3.36
N THR A 129 -8.10 8.60 -2.68
CA THR A 129 -6.71 8.52 -2.27
C THR A 129 -5.77 8.32 -3.44
N LEU A 130 -6.17 7.57 -4.48
CA LEU A 130 -5.39 7.52 -5.72
C LEU A 130 -5.23 8.90 -6.36
N GLN A 131 -6.24 9.76 -6.26
CA GLN A 131 -6.20 11.15 -6.77
C GLN A 131 -5.45 12.12 -5.82
N TYR A 132 -4.91 11.64 -4.71
CA TYR A 132 -4.17 12.48 -3.78
C TYR A 132 -2.87 12.98 -4.44
N ALA A 133 -2.71 14.30 -4.50
CA ALA A 133 -1.67 14.93 -5.32
C ALA A 133 -0.23 14.46 -5.00
N PRO A 134 0.21 14.29 -3.73
CA PRO A 134 1.52 13.71 -3.45
C PRO A 134 1.70 12.31 -4.05
N TYR A 135 0.69 11.45 -3.99
CA TYR A 135 0.77 10.09 -4.56
C TYR A 135 0.82 10.15 -6.10
N GLN A 136 0.01 10.99 -6.73
CA GLN A 136 0.08 11.24 -8.17
C GLN A 136 1.49 11.69 -8.59
N MET A 137 2.10 12.63 -7.85
CA MET A 137 3.45 13.10 -8.14
C MET A 137 4.49 11.96 -8.00
N HIS A 138 4.39 11.12 -6.97
CA HIS A 138 5.26 9.95 -6.81
C HIS A 138 5.09 8.96 -7.97
N PHE A 139 3.86 8.65 -8.37
CA PHE A 139 3.58 7.73 -9.46
C PHE A 139 4.10 8.24 -10.79
N HIS A 140 3.89 9.53 -11.10
CA HIS A 140 4.42 10.13 -12.33
C HIS A 140 5.95 10.15 -12.33
N ALA A 141 6.58 10.54 -11.22
CA ALA A 141 8.04 10.54 -11.09
C ALA A 141 8.62 9.13 -11.28
N ALA A 142 8.08 8.12 -10.59
CA ALA A 142 8.53 6.74 -10.69
C ALA A 142 8.36 6.17 -12.11
N ASN A 143 7.31 6.59 -12.83
CA ASN A 143 7.07 6.19 -14.23
C ASN A 143 7.86 7.03 -15.26
N GLY A 144 8.71 7.97 -14.84
CA GLY A 144 9.46 8.85 -15.74
C GLY A 144 8.60 9.90 -16.46
N GLN A 145 7.36 10.11 -16.01
CA GLN A 145 6.42 11.09 -16.57
C GLN A 145 6.69 12.47 -15.94
N LEU A 146 7.88 13.03 -16.18
CA LEU A 146 8.36 14.22 -15.47
C LEU A 146 7.48 15.46 -15.70
N GLY A 147 6.96 15.66 -16.93
CA GLY A 147 6.05 16.76 -17.23
C GLY A 147 4.77 16.72 -16.38
N GLU A 148 4.15 15.54 -16.25
CA GLU A 148 2.97 15.34 -15.41
C GLU A 148 3.30 15.54 -13.92
N ALA A 149 4.44 15.03 -13.47
CA ALA A 149 4.90 15.23 -12.09
C ALA A 149 5.11 16.72 -11.77
N VAL A 150 5.68 17.50 -12.70
CA VAL A 150 5.86 18.96 -12.56
C VAL A 150 4.51 19.69 -12.59
N ALA A 151 3.55 19.25 -13.39
CA ALA A 151 2.19 19.80 -13.37
C ALA A 151 1.53 19.63 -12.00
N VAL A 152 1.65 18.44 -11.40
CA VAL A 152 1.15 18.17 -10.04
C VAL A 152 1.90 19.02 -9.00
N LEU A 153 3.23 19.13 -9.09
CA LEU A 153 4.04 19.99 -8.22
C LEU A 153 3.54 21.45 -8.23
N ASN A 154 3.25 21.98 -9.42
CA ASN A 154 2.75 23.35 -9.59
C ASN A 154 1.33 23.52 -9.02
N ALA A 155 0.48 22.51 -9.17
CA ALA A 155 -0.86 22.50 -8.55
C ALA A 155 -0.77 22.48 -7.01
N ILE A 156 0.17 21.71 -6.44
CA ILE A 156 0.41 21.68 -4.99
C ILE A 156 0.87 23.05 -4.47
N LYS A 157 1.82 23.70 -5.17
CA LYS A 157 2.37 25.01 -4.79
C LYS A 157 1.36 26.14 -4.88
N SER A 158 0.45 26.09 -5.86
CA SER A 158 -0.59 27.10 -6.06
C SER A 158 -1.83 26.86 -5.18
N GLY A 159 -2.03 25.64 -4.70
CA GLY A 159 -3.19 25.26 -3.87
C GLY A 159 -3.13 25.79 -2.44
N HIS A 160 -4.24 26.38 -1.97
CA HIS A 160 -4.41 26.81 -0.57
C HIS A 160 -4.35 25.64 0.43
N TRP A 161 -4.80 24.44 0.03
CA TRP A 161 -4.95 23.27 0.91
C TRP A 161 -3.63 22.58 1.30
N SER A 162 -2.54 22.81 0.55
CA SER A 162 -1.20 22.35 0.91
C SER A 162 -0.63 23.05 2.15
N ARG A 163 -1.26 24.17 2.58
CA ARG A 163 -0.76 25.06 3.63
C ARG A 163 -1.51 25.00 4.97
N THR A 164 -2.66 24.32 5.04
CA THR A 164 -3.62 24.52 6.16
C THR A 164 -4.07 23.25 6.91
N THR A 165 -3.52 22.06 6.62
CA THR A 165 -4.08 20.79 7.15
C THR A 165 -3.07 19.87 7.83
N GLY A 166 -3.57 18.86 8.57
CA GLY A 166 -2.76 17.82 9.23
C GLY A 166 -1.91 16.94 8.29
N ARG A 167 -2.03 17.12 6.96
CA ARG A 167 -1.20 16.47 5.94
C ARG A 167 -0.16 17.41 5.30
N ARG A 168 0.09 18.57 5.91
CA ARG A 168 1.10 19.54 5.46
C ARG A 168 2.49 18.90 5.26
N ARG A 169 2.87 17.94 6.09
CA ARG A 169 4.14 17.22 5.96
C ARG A 169 4.26 16.44 4.66
N ASP A 170 3.17 15.80 4.21
CA ASP A 170 3.13 15.04 2.96
C ASP A 170 3.44 15.97 1.78
N PHE A 171 2.83 17.16 1.78
CA PHE A 171 3.06 18.17 0.76
C PHE A 171 4.47 18.76 0.83
N GLU A 172 4.93 19.19 2.01
CA GLU A 172 6.27 19.76 2.18
C GLU A 172 7.37 18.77 1.76
N TYR A 173 7.26 17.50 2.19
CA TYR A 173 8.26 16.51 1.85
C TYR A 173 8.32 16.25 0.34
N ALA A 174 7.14 16.15 -0.29
CA ALA A 174 7.03 15.94 -1.71
C ALA A 174 7.54 17.17 -2.50
N THR A 175 7.21 18.40 -2.07
CA THR A 175 7.66 19.63 -2.74
C THR A 175 9.12 19.94 -2.53
N ASP A 176 9.67 19.64 -1.35
CA ASP A 176 11.01 20.11 -0.95
C ASP A 176 12.09 19.09 -1.27
N ARG A 177 11.75 17.79 -1.34
CA ARG A 177 12.70 16.72 -1.70
C ARG A 177 12.59 16.33 -3.16
N LEU A 178 11.39 15.98 -3.62
CA LEU A 178 11.20 15.52 -5.00
C LEU A 178 11.08 16.70 -5.98
N GLY A 179 10.45 17.80 -5.56
CA GLY A 179 10.25 18.97 -6.41
C GLY A 179 11.51 19.55 -7.08
N PRO A 180 12.63 19.78 -6.37
CA PRO A 180 13.86 20.29 -6.99
C PRO A 180 14.43 19.33 -8.05
N LEU A 181 14.37 18.03 -7.80
CA LEU A 181 14.85 16.99 -8.72
C LEU A 181 13.99 16.94 -9.99
N LEU A 182 12.67 17.06 -9.83
CA LEU A 182 11.73 17.15 -10.95
C LEU A 182 12.01 18.37 -11.83
N LEU A 183 12.25 19.53 -11.23
CA LEU A 183 12.52 20.78 -11.96
C LEU A 183 13.88 20.78 -12.67
N ALA A 184 14.86 20.05 -12.12
CA ALA A 184 16.16 19.85 -12.74
C ALA A 184 16.18 18.69 -13.76
N GLU A 185 15.07 17.98 -13.91
CA GLU A 185 14.97 16.73 -14.67
C GLU A 185 16.07 15.71 -14.26
N ASP A 186 16.46 15.73 -12.98
CA ASP A 186 17.51 14.88 -12.42
C ASP A 186 16.99 13.46 -12.21
N ARG A 187 16.99 12.67 -13.28
CA ARG A 187 16.45 11.30 -13.30
C ARG A 187 17.15 10.39 -12.29
N ASP A 188 18.46 10.50 -12.20
CA ASP A 188 19.28 9.72 -11.27
C ASP A 188 18.98 10.11 -9.82
N GLY A 189 18.87 11.42 -9.54
CA GLY A 189 18.46 11.93 -8.25
C GLY A 189 17.06 11.50 -7.84
N ILE A 190 16.10 11.51 -8.78
CA ILE A 190 14.74 11.02 -8.56
C ILE A 190 14.78 9.53 -8.19
N ALA A 191 15.42 8.70 -9.01
CA ALA A 191 15.53 7.27 -8.76
C ALA A 191 16.19 6.99 -7.40
N ALA A 192 17.29 7.68 -7.08
CA ALA A 192 17.99 7.54 -5.81
C ALA A 192 17.11 7.92 -4.60
N LEU A 193 16.28 8.96 -4.73
CA LEU A 193 15.33 9.38 -3.70
C LEU A 193 14.21 8.35 -3.51
N LEU A 194 13.63 7.84 -4.60
CA LEU A 194 12.57 6.83 -4.53
C LEU A 194 13.07 5.53 -3.89
N HIS A 195 14.25 5.04 -4.31
CA HIS A 195 14.92 3.89 -3.71
C HIS A 195 15.26 4.10 -2.24
N ARG A 196 15.62 5.33 -1.84
CA ARG A 196 15.83 5.65 -0.41
C ARG A 196 14.54 5.47 0.37
N TRP A 197 13.41 6.00 -0.12
CA TRP A 197 12.14 5.83 0.57
C TRP A 197 11.70 4.38 0.69
N GLU A 198 11.94 3.56 -0.34
CA GLU A 198 11.68 2.13 -0.23
C GLU A 198 12.50 1.47 0.87
N ARG A 199 13.80 1.76 0.92
CA ARG A 199 14.68 1.19 1.96
C ARG A 199 14.26 1.64 3.36
N ASP A 200 13.94 2.92 3.53
CA ASP A 200 13.48 3.45 4.82
C ASP A 200 12.18 2.75 5.26
N PHE A 201 11.25 2.51 4.33
CA PHE A 201 10.02 1.76 4.59
C PHE A 201 10.28 0.29 4.92
N VAL A 202 11.17 -0.37 4.18
CA VAL A 202 11.55 -1.78 4.39
C VAL A 202 12.19 -1.98 5.77
N GLU A 203 13.12 -1.09 6.15
CA GLU A 203 13.79 -1.12 7.46
C GLU A 203 12.81 -0.86 8.59
N TRP A 204 12.00 0.20 8.50
CA TRP A 204 11.01 0.51 9.52
C TRP A 204 9.94 -0.58 9.67
N GLY A 205 9.55 -1.21 8.56
CA GLY A 205 8.54 -2.25 8.52
C GLY A 205 9.03 -3.66 8.89
N GLY A 206 10.35 -3.87 8.99
CA GLY A 206 10.95 -5.20 9.17
C GLY A 206 10.66 -6.14 8.00
N LEU A 207 10.75 -5.63 6.76
CA LEU A 207 10.35 -6.31 5.53
C LEU A 207 11.55 -6.84 4.72
N GLU A 208 12.76 -6.78 5.27
CA GLU A 208 14.01 -7.09 4.58
C GLU A 208 14.01 -8.50 3.98
N ALA A 209 13.45 -9.47 4.70
CA ALA A 209 13.39 -10.87 4.28
C ALA A 209 12.52 -11.11 3.04
N ILE A 210 11.67 -10.14 2.67
CA ILE A 210 10.76 -10.25 1.54
C ILE A 210 10.96 -9.17 0.48
N TYR A 211 11.89 -8.24 0.73
CA TYR A 211 12.17 -7.12 -0.16
C TYR A 211 13.11 -7.53 -1.29
N GLU A 212 12.73 -7.20 -2.52
CA GLU A 212 13.54 -7.32 -3.72
C GLU A 212 13.70 -5.93 -4.34
N SER A 213 14.92 -5.42 -4.40
CA SER A 213 15.20 -4.16 -5.10
C SER A 213 15.14 -4.38 -6.60
N THR A 214 14.28 -3.61 -7.29
CA THR A 214 14.13 -3.62 -8.74
C THR A 214 14.23 -2.20 -9.29
N PRO A 215 14.69 -1.99 -10.53
CA PRO A 215 14.73 -0.65 -11.12
C PRO A 215 13.32 -0.09 -11.30
N PHE A 216 13.15 1.19 -10.97
CA PHE A 216 11.97 1.96 -11.31
C PHE A 216 11.85 2.14 -12.82
N PRO A 217 10.63 2.30 -13.36
CA PRO A 217 10.45 2.56 -14.79
C PRO A 217 11.22 3.79 -15.31
N ILE A 218 11.42 4.83 -14.50
CA ILE A 218 12.24 6.00 -14.88
C ILE A 218 13.69 5.64 -15.23
N GLU A 219 14.26 4.61 -14.57
CA GLU A 219 15.64 4.12 -14.77
C GLU A 219 15.78 3.28 -16.05
N LEU A 220 14.66 2.75 -16.57
CA LEU A 220 14.64 1.87 -17.75
C LEU A 220 14.42 2.63 -19.06
N GLN A 221 14.13 3.92 -18.98
CA GLN A 221 13.89 4.78 -20.13
C GLN A 221 15.21 5.37 -20.65
N PRO A 222 15.33 5.60 -21.97
CA PRO A 222 16.53 6.21 -22.52
C PRO A 222 16.72 7.65 -22.00
N PRO A 223 17.99 8.10 -21.87
CA PRO A 223 18.27 9.53 -21.65
C PRO A 223 17.70 10.34 -22.83
N ALA A 224 17.15 11.51 -22.52
CA ALA A 224 16.61 12.45 -23.51
C ALA A 224 17.72 13.07 -24.37
#